data_AF-A0A2H6GNB4-F1
#
_entry.id   AF-A0A2H6GNB4-F1
#
_cell.length_a   1.000
_cell.length_b   1.000
_cell.length_c   1.000
_cell.angle_alpha   90.00
_cell.angle_beta   90.00
_cell.angle_gamma   90.00
#
_symmetry.space_group_name_H-M   'P 1'
#
loop_
_entity.id
_entity.type
_entity.pdbx_description
1 polymer ?
#
loop_
_entity_poly.entity_id
_entity_poly.type
_entity_poly.pdbx_seq_one_letter_code
_entity_poly.pdbx_strand_id
1 'polypeptide(L)'
;MEKNNMQTHPVQGEHKEHASHHDHMVADYKRRFKVCLALTIPVLALSPMIQSFLGIEGRIVFPGDSLLLFVLASVVYFFGGWPFLKGLFTEAAARRPGMMTLIAVAISSAYGYSAAVVFDKTGTLTEGLFGVQGIIPSENMTEDQILRLAASVESLSEHPIAKGVVAEASTRGIKVPPNGGFRAGGGCPSGRHCPG
;
A
#
# COMPACT_ATOMS: atom_id res chain seq x y z
N MET A 1 -33.77 49.37 -67.86
CA MET A 1 -32.63 48.42 -67.93
C MET A 1 -31.70 48.73 -66.78
N GLU A 2 -31.99 48.13 -65.63
CA GLU A 2 -31.29 48.33 -64.36
C GLU A 2 -30.07 47.39 -64.31
N LYS A 3 -28.88 47.97 -64.17
CA LYS A 3 -27.63 47.20 -64.06
C LYS A 3 -27.45 46.78 -62.60
N ASN A 4 -27.77 45.52 -62.28
CA ASN A 4 -27.52 44.92 -60.98
C ASN A 4 -26.01 44.74 -60.75
N ASN A 5 -25.46 45.60 -59.90
CA ASN A 5 -24.10 45.51 -59.38
C ASN A 5 -24.06 44.47 -58.25
N MET A 6 -23.68 43.24 -58.59
CA MET A 6 -23.46 42.19 -57.60
C MET A 6 -22.08 42.38 -56.96
N GLN A 7 -22.06 43.10 -55.83
CA GLN A 7 -20.90 43.18 -54.95
C GLN A 7 -20.72 41.81 -54.26
N THR A 8 -19.76 41.03 -54.74
CA THR A 8 -19.24 39.87 -54.03
C THR A 8 -18.38 40.37 -52.87
N HIS A 9 -18.93 40.34 -51.65
CA HIS A 9 -18.15 40.50 -50.44
C HIS A 9 -17.18 39.31 -50.31
N PRO A 10 -15.85 39.52 -50.21
CA PRO A 10 -14.96 38.45 -49.81
C PRO A 10 -15.18 38.20 -48.32
N VAL A 11 -15.77 37.06 -47.97
CA VAL A 11 -15.84 36.57 -46.58
C VAL A 11 -14.43 36.09 -46.20
N GLN A 12 -13.57 37.04 -45.85
CA GLN A 12 -12.25 36.76 -45.28
C GLN A 12 -12.39 36.60 -43.76
N GLY A 13 -12.22 35.35 -43.30
CA GLY A 13 -11.40 35.05 -42.13
C GLY A 13 -12.06 35.04 -40.75
N GLU A 14 -13.00 34.14 -40.47
CA GLU A 14 -13.46 33.87 -39.08
C GLU A 14 -13.67 32.39 -38.74
N HIS A 15 -12.82 31.49 -39.24
CA HIS A 15 -12.90 30.05 -38.92
C HIS A 15 -11.54 29.42 -38.56
N LYS A 16 -10.75 30.07 -37.68
CA LYS A 16 -9.50 29.48 -37.15
C LYS A 16 -9.31 29.58 -35.63
N GLU A 17 -10.21 30.22 -34.89
CA GLU A 17 -10.01 30.43 -33.44
C GLU A 17 -10.46 29.24 -32.57
N HIS A 18 -11.51 28.51 -32.98
CA HIS A 18 -12.08 27.44 -32.16
C HIS A 18 -11.33 26.09 -32.20
N ALA A 19 -10.44 25.86 -33.17
CA ALA A 19 -9.64 24.64 -33.22
C ALA A 19 -8.46 24.66 -32.22
N SER A 20 -7.93 25.86 -31.94
CA SER A 20 -6.75 26.04 -31.08
C SER A 20 -7.00 25.63 -29.62
N HIS A 21 -8.23 25.82 -29.12
CA HIS A 21 -8.59 25.52 -27.72
C HIS A 21 -8.59 24.03 -27.39
N HIS A 22 -8.88 23.15 -28.36
CA HIS A 22 -8.91 21.71 -28.13
C HIS A 22 -7.50 21.09 -28.14
N ASP A 23 -6.59 21.61 -28.97
CA ASP A 23 -5.23 21.09 -29.07
C ASP A 23 -4.40 21.33 -27.80
N HIS A 24 -4.60 22.47 -27.14
CA HIS A 24 -3.94 22.77 -25.87
C HIS A 24 -4.37 21.83 -24.73
N MET A 25 -5.65 21.44 -24.67
CA MET A 25 -6.15 20.50 -23.67
C MET A 25 -5.55 19.10 -23.84
N VAL A 26 -5.42 18.62 -25.08
CA VAL A 26 -4.87 17.28 -25.39
C VAL A 26 -3.37 17.21 -25.12
N ALA A 27 -2.64 18.29 -25.38
CA ALA A 27 -1.20 18.36 -25.11
C ALA A 27 -0.88 18.20 -23.62
N ASP A 28 -1.69 18.79 -22.73
CA ASP A 28 -1.50 18.72 -21.28
C ASP A 28 -1.69 17.29 -20.74
N TYR A 29 -2.70 16.56 -21.25
CA TYR A 29 -2.90 15.16 -20.89
C TYR A 29 -1.77 14.26 -21.44
N LYS A 30 -1.32 14.48 -22.68
CA LYS A 30 -0.19 13.73 -23.26
C LYS A 30 1.12 13.96 -22.51
N ARG A 31 1.37 15.18 -22.02
CA ARG A 31 2.58 15.50 -21.24
C ARG A 31 2.58 14.79 -19.89
N ARG A 32 1.44 14.78 -19.18
CA ARG A 32 1.30 14.06 -17.90
C ARG A 32 1.38 12.55 -18.10
N PHE A 33 0.77 12.02 -19.15
CA PHE A 33 0.86 10.60 -19.50
C PHE A 33 2.30 10.15 -19.74
N LYS A 34 3.09 10.92 -20.50
CA LYS A 34 4.51 10.61 -20.73
C LYS A 34 5.34 10.65 -19.44
N VAL A 35 5.05 11.58 -18.53
CA VAL A 35 5.74 11.65 -17.24
C VAL A 35 5.38 10.44 -16.38
N CYS A 36 4.09 10.08 -16.28
CA CYS A 36 3.66 8.87 -15.57
C CYS A 36 4.26 7.61 -16.20
N LEU A 37 4.33 7.53 -17.53
CA LEU A 37 4.93 6.42 -18.28
C LEU A 37 6.44 6.28 -17.99
N ALA A 38 7.16 7.40 -17.94
CA ALA A 38 8.57 7.40 -17.55
C ALA A 38 8.73 6.99 -16.09
N LEU A 39 7.85 7.46 -15.20
CA LEU A 39 7.87 7.17 -13.77
C LEU A 39 7.45 5.72 -13.44
N THR A 40 6.68 5.05 -14.31
CA THR A 40 6.40 3.62 -14.16
C THR A 40 7.64 2.75 -14.29
N ILE A 41 8.65 3.15 -15.08
CA ILE A 41 9.88 2.35 -15.25
C ILE A 41 10.61 2.13 -13.92
N PRO A 42 10.97 3.18 -13.14
CA PRO A 42 11.61 2.99 -11.84
C PRO A 42 10.68 2.33 -10.82
N VAL A 43 9.36 2.59 -10.85
CA VAL A 43 8.40 1.91 -9.95
C VAL A 43 8.37 0.40 -10.20
N LEU A 44 8.34 -0.03 -11.46
CA LEU A 44 8.35 -1.45 -11.83
C LEU A 44 9.70 -2.10 -11.51
N ALA A 45 10.81 -1.39 -11.74
CA ALA A 45 12.15 -1.89 -11.44
C ALA A 45 12.38 -2.10 -9.93
N LEU A 46 11.79 -1.24 -9.09
CA LEU A 46 11.88 -1.34 -7.64
C LEU A 46 10.85 -2.32 -7.03
N SER A 47 9.87 -2.78 -7.82
CA SER A 47 8.78 -3.63 -7.32
C SER A 47 9.27 -5.06 -7.07
N PRO A 48 9.21 -5.57 -5.83
CA PRO A 48 9.73 -6.89 -5.48
C PRO A 48 8.97 -8.04 -6.17
N MET A 49 7.71 -7.83 -6.57
CA MET A 49 6.92 -8.80 -7.33
C MET A 49 7.44 -9.01 -8.77
N ILE A 50 8.04 -7.97 -9.36
CA ILE A 50 8.66 -8.06 -10.69
C ILE A 50 10.07 -8.63 -10.57
N GLN A 51 10.80 -8.28 -9.51
CA GLN A 51 12.14 -8.82 -9.26
C GLN A 51 12.12 -10.34 -9.03
N SER A 52 11.11 -10.86 -8.31
CA SER A 52 10.91 -12.31 -8.14
C SER A 52 10.46 -13.01 -9.44
N PHE A 53 9.66 -12.34 -10.27
CA PHE A 53 9.30 -12.87 -11.60
C PHE A 53 10.48 -12.89 -12.59
N LEU A 54 11.44 -11.95 -12.47
CA LEU A 54 12.65 -11.89 -13.30
C LEU A 54 13.83 -12.70 -12.72
N GLY A 55 13.68 -13.34 -11.56
CA GLY A 55 14.74 -14.16 -10.94
C GLY A 55 15.96 -13.37 -10.47
N ILE A 56 15.83 -12.05 -10.31
CA ILE A 56 16.87 -11.16 -9.77
C ILE A 56 16.54 -10.89 -8.30
N GLU A 57 16.39 -11.95 -7.53
CA GLU A 57 16.09 -11.85 -6.11
C GLU A 57 17.36 -11.37 -5.36
N GLY A 58 17.27 -10.24 -4.65
CA GLY A 58 18.22 -9.90 -3.60
C GLY A 58 19.36 -8.92 -3.92
N ARG A 59 19.44 -8.30 -5.12
CA ARG A 59 20.54 -7.33 -5.40
C ARG A 59 20.25 -5.89 -4.98
N ILE A 60 18.99 -5.54 -4.75
CA ILE A 60 18.53 -4.18 -4.44
C ILE A 60 17.48 -4.23 -3.31
N VAL A 61 17.85 -4.77 -2.15
CA VAL A 61 17.01 -4.72 -0.94
C VAL A 61 17.69 -3.74 0.00
N PHE A 62 17.23 -2.49 -0.02
CA PHE A 62 17.72 -1.47 0.89
C PHE A 62 16.72 -1.31 2.05
N PRO A 63 17.18 -1.15 3.30
CA PRO A 63 16.31 -0.80 4.41
C PRO A 63 15.73 0.60 4.18
N GLY A 64 14.53 0.67 3.58
CA GLY A 64 13.89 1.91 3.12
C GLY A 64 13.16 1.82 1.77
N ASP A 65 13.19 0.65 1.11
CA ASP A 65 12.44 0.39 -0.13
C ASP A 65 10.95 0.75 -0.05
N SER A 66 10.30 0.43 1.07
CA SER A 66 8.88 0.67 1.31
C SER A 66 8.55 2.16 1.40
N LEU A 67 9.43 2.95 2.03
CA LEU A 67 9.31 4.41 2.10
C LEU A 67 9.58 5.05 0.74
N LEU A 68 10.59 4.56 0.02
CA LEU A 68 10.92 5.04 -1.33
C LEU A 68 9.79 4.76 -2.32
N LEU A 69 9.21 3.55 -2.28
CA LEU A 69 8.02 3.17 -3.04
C LEU A 69 6.82 4.05 -2.66
N PHE A 70 6.62 4.33 -1.37
CA PHE A 70 5.56 5.22 -0.91
C PHE A 70 5.75 6.66 -1.44
N VAL A 71 6.97 7.20 -1.44
CA VAL A 71 7.28 8.52 -2.01
C VAL A 71 7.04 8.53 -3.51
N LEU A 72 7.53 7.54 -4.25
CA LEU A 72 7.30 7.40 -5.68
C LEU A 72 5.80 7.29 -6.01
N ALA A 73 5.06 6.48 -5.27
CA ALA A 73 3.61 6.34 -5.42
C ALA A 73 2.87 7.63 -5.10
N SER A 74 3.30 8.38 -4.07
CA SER A 74 2.77 9.70 -3.74
C SER A 74 2.98 10.68 -4.90
N VAL A 75 4.17 10.71 -5.49
CA VAL A 75 4.45 11.56 -6.66
C VAL A 75 3.57 11.18 -7.84
N VAL A 76 3.39 9.89 -8.14
CA VAL A 76 2.48 9.41 -9.20
C VAL A 76 1.04 9.82 -8.90
N TYR A 77 0.57 9.65 -7.67
CA TYR A 77 -0.79 9.99 -7.24
C TYR A 77 -1.05 11.48 -7.37
N PHE A 78 -0.17 12.34 -6.82
CA PHE A 78 -0.36 13.78 -6.88
C PHE A 78 -0.16 14.32 -8.29
N PHE A 79 0.87 13.90 -9.03
CA PHE A 79 1.17 14.45 -10.35
C PHE A 79 0.26 13.88 -11.46
N GLY A 80 0.00 12.56 -11.42
CA GLY A 80 -0.87 11.87 -12.38
C GLY A 80 -2.35 12.02 -12.07
N GLY A 81 -2.73 12.02 -10.79
CA GLY A 81 -4.10 12.13 -10.31
C GLY A 81 -4.65 13.56 -10.27
N TRP A 82 -3.81 14.60 -10.30
CA TRP A 82 -4.22 16.01 -10.22
C TRP A 82 -5.42 16.42 -11.09
N PRO A 83 -5.50 16.09 -12.40
CA PRO A 83 -6.66 16.47 -13.21
C PRO A 83 -7.96 15.81 -12.73
N PHE A 84 -7.89 14.56 -12.25
CA PHE A 84 -9.04 13.82 -11.74
C PHE A 84 -9.48 14.35 -10.39
N LEU A 85 -8.54 14.66 -9.48
CA LEU A 85 -8.85 15.29 -8.20
C LEU A 85 -9.52 16.66 -8.41
N LYS A 86 -8.98 17.50 -9.30
CA LYS A 86 -9.63 18.78 -9.67
C LYS A 86 -11.02 18.55 -10.25
N GLY A 87 -11.16 17.58 -11.15
CA GLY A 87 -12.45 17.18 -11.73
C GLY A 87 -13.47 16.80 -10.66
N LEU A 88 -13.07 16.00 -9.66
CA LEU A 88 -13.90 15.64 -8.51
C LEU A 88 -14.34 16.86 -7.70
N PHE A 89 -13.45 17.80 -7.39
CA PHE A 89 -13.84 19.02 -6.68
C PHE A 89 -14.84 19.86 -7.49
N THR A 90 -14.66 19.97 -8.81
CA THR A 90 -15.59 20.70 -9.68
C THR A 90 -16.94 20.01 -9.83
N GLU A 91 -16.97 18.68 -9.99
CA GLU A 91 -18.21 17.89 -10.12
C GLU A 91 -18.98 17.81 -8.79
N ALA A 92 -18.26 17.67 -7.67
CA ALA A 92 -18.84 17.68 -6.34
C ALA A 92 -19.47 19.04 -6.01
N ALA A 93 -18.78 20.15 -6.32
CA ALA A 93 -19.32 21.50 -6.17
C ALA A 93 -20.57 21.71 -7.04
N ALA A 94 -20.58 21.18 -8.26
CA ALA A 94 -21.72 21.22 -9.17
C ALA A 94 -22.86 20.24 -8.79
N ARG A 95 -22.70 19.42 -7.75
CA ARG A 95 -23.62 18.35 -7.33
C ARG A 95 -24.01 17.40 -8.47
N ARG A 96 -23.09 17.15 -9.40
CA ARG A 96 -23.27 16.25 -10.54
C ARG A 96 -22.10 15.28 -10.59
N PRO A 97 -22.11 14.19 -9.80
CA PRO A 97 -21.04 13.21 -9.81
C PRO A 97 -20.97 12.55 -11.19
N GLY A 98 -19.82 12.69 -11.84
CA GLY A 98 -19.54 12.16 -13.15
C GLY A 98 -18.40 11.14 -13.14
N MET A 99 -17.89 10.86 -14.33
CA MET A 99 -16.80 9.90 -14.53
C MET A 99 -15.51 10.33 -13.81
N MET A 100 -15.24 11.64 -13.73
CA MET A 100 -14.05 12.15 -13.05
C MET A 100 -14.13 11.91 -11.55
N THR A 101 -15.31 12.11 -10.94
CA THR A 101 -15.55 11.79 -9.53
C THR A 101 -15.30 10.31 -9.24
N LEU A 102 -15.82 9.39 -10.06
CA LEU A 102 -15.61 7.96 -9.87
C LEU A 102 -14.12 7.57 -9.89
N ILE A 103 -13.39 8.04 -10.91
CA ILE A 103 -11.95 7.75 -11.03
C ILE A 103 -11.20 8.34 -9.84
N ALA A 104 -11.48 9.59 -9.48
CA ALA A 104 -10.83 10.28 -8.37
C ALA A 104 -11.07 9.61 -7.00
N VAL A 105 -12.29 9.12 -6.75
CA VAL A 105 -12.60 8.34 -5.53
C VAL A 105 -11.83 7.03 -5.54
N ALA A 106 -11.79 6.32 -6.66
CA ALA A 106 -11.09 5.04 -6.77
C ALA A 106 -9.58 5.18 -6.48
N ILE A 107 -8.90 6.14 -7.13
CA ILE A 107 -7.47 6.37 -6.91
C ILE A 107 -7.17 6.86 -5.50
N SER A 108 -8.06 7.67 -4.90
CA SER A 108 -7.87 8.20 -3.54
C SER A 108 -8.08 7.12 -2.47
N SER A 109 -9.07 6.24 -2.67
CA SER A 109 -9.29 5.05 -1.85
C SER A 109 -8.06 4.13 -1.89
N ALA A 110 -7.56 3.82 -3.10
CA ALA A 110 -6.38 2.98 -3.27
C ALA A 110 -5.13 3.57 -2.60
N TYR A 111 -4.89 4.88 -2.77
CA TYR A 111 -3.78 5.56 -2.11
C TYR A 111 -3.91 5.57 -0.59
N GLY A 112 -5.12 5.84 -0.06
CA GLY A 112 -5.39 5.81 1.38
C GLY A 112 -5.15 4.44 2.01
N TYR A 113 -5.62 3.36 1.36
CA TYR A 113 -5.34 2.00 1.80
C TYR A 113 -3.84 1.68 1.76
N SER A 114 -3.16 2.04 0.68
CA SER A 114 -1.72 1.82 0.56
C SER A 114 -0.93 2.56 1.64
N ALA A 115 -1.29 3.82 1.93
CA ALA A 115 -0.68 4.58 3.01
C ALA A 115 -0.90 3.89 4.37
N ALA A 116 -2.15 3.50 4.68
CA ALA A 116 -2.49 2.83 5.93
C ALA A 116 -1.65 1.56 6.14
N VAL A 117 -1.51 0.71 5.13
CA VAL A 117 -0.71 -0.53 5.21
C VAL A 117 0.79 -0.24 5.39
N VAL A 118 1.33 0.79 4.73
CA VAL A 118 2.75 1.16 4.88
C VAL A 118 3.03 1.66 6.29
N PHE A 119 2.16 2.51 6.85
CA PHE A 119 2.30 2.99 8.23
C PHE A 119 2.04 1.89 9.25
N ASP A 120 1.09 0.99 9.03
CA ASP A 120 0.81 -0.16 9.89
C ASP A 120 2.01 -1.13 9.97
N LYS A 121 2.63 -1.46 8.82
CA LYS A 121 3.86 -2.25 8.80
C LYS A 121 5.01 -1.53 9.49
N THR A 122 5.14 -0.22 9.29
CA THR A 122 6.23 0.57 9.89
C THR A 122 6.04 0.72 11.41
N GLY A 123 4.81 0.68 11.93
CA GLY A 123 4.56 0.66 13.38
C GLY A 123 4.76 -0.72 14.00
N THR A 124 4.09 -1.73 13.43
CA THR A 124 4.02 -3.08 14.03
C THR A 124 5.31 -3.89 13.83
N LEU A 125 5.98 -3.77 12.66
CA LEU A 125 7.21 -4.54 12.40
C LEU A 125 8.47 -3.90 12.98
N THR A 126 8.49 -2.58 13.16
CA THR A 126 9.67 -1.86 13.68
C THR A 126 9.72 -1.83 15.21
N GLU A 127 8.56 -1.75 15.88
CA GLU A 127 8.49 -1.85 17.34
C GLU A 127 8.49 -3.30 17.85
N GLY A 128 8.29 -4.29 16.96
CA GLY A 128 8.38 -5.72 17.29
C GLY A 128 7.30 -6.20 18.26
N LEU A 129 6.21 -5.44 18.39
CA LEU A 129 5.07 -5.77 19.26
C LEU A 129 4.16 -6.77 18.56
N PHE A 130 4.56 -8.05 18.57
CA PHE A 130 3.67 -9.13 18.16
C PHE A 130 2.61 -9.34 19.25
N GLY A 131 1.33 -9.32 18.88
CA GLY A 131 0.21 -9.58 19.78
C GLY A 131 -0.52 -10.88 19.44
N VAL A 132 -1.27 -11.44 20.40
CA VAL A 132 -2.10 -12.63 20.18
C VAL A 132 -3.43 -12.21 19.56
N GLN A 133 -3.65 -12.54 18.29
CA GLN A 133 -4.86 -12.13 17.56
C GLN A 133 -6.13 -12.93 17.96
N GLY A 134 -5.95 -14.16 18.42
CA GLY A 134 -7.04 -15.03 18.86
C GLY A 134 -6.52 -16.35 19.45
N ILE A 135 -7.23 -16.88 20.43
CA ILE A 135 -6.95 -18.17 21.05
C ILE A 135 -8.16 -19.05 20.76
N ILE A 136 -7.97 -20.17 20.07
CA ILE A 136 -9.06 -21.12 19.80
C ILE A 136 -9.06 -22.16 20.93
N PRO A 137 -10.08 -22.17 21.82
CA PRO A 137 -10.15 -23.15 22.89
C PRO A 137 -10.45 -24.55 22.33
N SER A 138 -9.93 -25.58 23.02
CA SER A 138 -10.27 -26.98 22.78
C SER A 138 -11.28 -27.44 23.83
N GLU A 139 -12.07 -28.49 23.56
CA GLU A 139 -13.20 -28.93 24.42
C GLU A 139 -12.83 -29.12 25.92
N ASN A 140 -11.55 -29.36 26.23
CA ASN A 140 -11.06 -29.56 27.59
C ASN A 140 -10.24 -28.40 28.19
N MET A 141 -10.08 -27.28 27.48
CA MET A 141 -9.21 -26.17 27.93
C MET A 141 -9.78 -24.79 27.59
N THR A 142 -9.79 -23.93 28.62
CA THR A 142 -10.16 -22.51 28.48
C THR A 142 -9.02 -21.69 27.88
N GLU A 143 -9.33 -20.57 27.24
CA GLU A 143 -8.34 -19.68 26.60
C GLU A 143 -7.23 -19.25 27.57
N ASP A 144 -7.60 -18.89 28.80
CA ASP A 144 -6.65 -18.45 29.82
C ASP A 144 -5.71 -19.58 30.28
N GLN A 145 -6.18 -20.83 30.29
CA GLN A 145 -5.34 -21.97 30.63
C GLN A 145 -4.31 -22.27 29.54
N ILE A 146 -4.72 -22.16 28.27
CA ILE A 146 -3.84 -22.31 27.10
C ILE A 146 -2.79 -21.20 27.12
N LEU A 147 -3.24 -19.96 27.29
CA LEU A 147 -2.35 -18.79 27.33
C LEU A 147 -1.37 -18.87 28.50
N ARG A 148 -1.82 -19.30 29.69
CA ARG A 148 -0.94 -19.51 30.85
C ARG A 148 0.16 -20.54 30.56
N LEU A 149 -0.19 -21.65 29.91
CA LEU A 149 0.77 -22.71 29.60
C LEU A 149 1.75 -22.24 28.51
N ALA A 150 1.24 -21.62 27.44
CA ALA A 150 2.07 -21.07 26.37
C ALA A 150 3.06 -20.02 26.90
N ALA A 151 2.60 -19.06 27.71
CA ALA A 151 3.48 -18.06 28.32
C ALA A 151 4.52 -18.68 29.27
N SER A 152 4.19 -19.78 29.94
CA SER A 152 5.16 -20.50 30.80
C SER A 152 6.31 -21.09 29.99
N VAL A 153 6.00 -21.70 28.83
CA VAL A 153 6.99 -22.28 27.91
C VAL A 153 7.82 -21.19 27.24
N GLU A 154 7.18 -20.10 26.82
CA GLU A 154 7.82 -19.00 26.10
C GLU A 154 8.58 -18.00 27.00
N SER A 155 8.45 -18.10 28.32
CA SER A 155 9.06 -17.18 29.30
C SER A 155 10.59 -17.04 29.21
N LEU A 156 11.30 -18.02 28.65
CA LEU A 156 12.76 -18.01 28.46
C LEU A 156 13.20 -17.66 27.04
N SER A 157 12.25 -17.50 26.11
CA SER A 157 12.54 -17.30 24.69
C SER A 157 12.62 -15.82 24.38
N GLU A 158 13.77 -15.37 23.87
CA GLU A 158 13.98 -13.98 23.43
C GLU A 158 13.31 -13.67 22.09
N HIS A 159 12.66 -14.65 21.47
CA HIS A 159 12.01 -14.50 20.18
C HIS A 159 10.88 -13.45 20.25
N PRO A 160 10.74 -12.54 19.25
CA PRO A 160 9.70 -11.51 19.27
C PRO A 160 8.26 -12.05 19.46
N ILE A 161 7.99 -13.23 18.90
CA ILE A 161 6.70 -13.95 19.09
C ILE A 161 6.52 -14.39 20.55
N ALA A 162 7.56 -14.92 21.19
CA ALA A 162 7.51 -15.36 22.58
C ALA A 162 7.22 -14.19 23.53
N LYS A 163 7.88 -13.05 23.30
CA LYS A 163 7.62 -11.79 24.02
C LYS A 163 6.16 -11.36 23.88
N GLY A 164 5.58 -11.51 22.69
CA GLY A 164 4.17 -11.24 22.44
C GLY A 164 3.21 -12.10 23.28
N VAL A 165 3.48 -13.40 23.37
CA VAL A 165 2.66 -14.34 24.17
C VAL A 165 2.76 -14.04 25.68
N VAL A 166 3.96 -13.75 26.18
CA VAL A 166 4.19 -13.42 27.60
C VAL A 166 3.58 -12.05 27.95
N ALA A 167 3.66 -11.08 27.03
CA ALA A 167 3.04 -9.76 27.18
C ALA A 167 1.51 -9.86 27.22
N GLU A 168 0.90 -10.69 26.36
CA GLU A 168 -0.54 -10.95 26.38
C GLU A 168 -0.99 -11.56 27.71
N ALA A 169 -0.29 -12.58 28.20
CA ALA A 169 -0.59 -13.21 29.50
C ALA A 169 -0.48 -12.22 30.66
N SER A 170 0.54 -11.35 30.64
CA SER A 170 0.74 -10.29 31.63
C SER A 170 -0.36 -9.23 31.59
N THR A 171 -0.82 -8.86 30.38
CA THR A 171 -1.90 -7.88 30.18
C THR A 171 -3.24 -8.40 30.71
N ARG A 172 -3.51 -9.70 30.58
CA ARG A 172 -4.69 -10.36 31.15
C ARG A 172 -4.56 -10.66 32.66
N GLY A 173 -3.45 -10.29 33.29
CA GLY A 173 -3.21 -10.53 34.72
C GLY A 173 -3.02 -12.01 35.09
N ILE A 174 -2.70 -12.86 34.13
CA ILE A 174 -2.52 -14.30 34.33
C ILE A 174 -1.16 -14.54 34.97
N LYS A 175 -1.14 -15.09 36.19
CA LYS A 175 0.10 -15.47 36.87
C LYS A 175 0.75 -16.65 36.14
N VAL A 176 1.85 -16.37 35.46
CA VAL A 176 2.69 -17.38 34.80
C VAL A 176 3.53 -18.07 35.89
N PRO A 177 3.41 -19.38 36.09
CA PRO A 177 4.24 -20.11 37.05
C PRO A 177 5.72 -20.04 36.64
N PRO A 178 6.65 -19.91 37.61
CA PRO A 178 8.08 -19.96 37.32
C PRO A 178 8.43 -21.35 36.76
N ASN A 179 9.04 -21.30 35.59
CA ASN A 179 9.48 -22.41 34.76
C ASN A 179 10.52 -23.27 35.48
N GLY A 180 10.10 -24.46 35.92
CA GLY A 180 10.99 -25.52 36.39
C GLY A 180 11.75 -26.12 35.21
N GLY A 181 13.00 -25.70 35.00
CA GLY A 181 14.01 -26.45 34.24
C GLY A 181 13.72 -26.74 32.76
N PHE A 182 13.05 -25.84 32.03
CA PHE A 182 12.88 -26.00 30.58
C PHE A 182 14.25 -26.01 29.87
N ARG A 183 14.60 -27.12 29.22
CA ARG A 183 15.75 -27.24 28.33
C ARG A 183 15.23 -27.18 26.90
N ALA A 184 15.69 -26.20 26.12
CA ALA A 184 15.43 -26.16 24.69
C ALA A 184 15.94 -27.45 24.05
N GLY A 185 15.02 -28.29 23.57
CA GLY A 185 15.35 -29.49 22.82
C GLY A 185 15.94 -29.08 21.48
N GLY A 186 17.27 -28.96 21.41
CA GLY A 186 17.97 -28.86 20.14
C GLY A 186 17.54 -30.04 19.27
N GLY A 187 17.11 -29.74 18.03
CA GLY A 187 16.52 -30.72 17.12
C GLY A 187 17.31 -32.03 17.14
N CYS A 188 16.63 -33.12 17.49
CA CYS A 188 17.23 -34.44 17.52
C CYS A 188 17.70 -34.78 16.09
N PRO A 189 19.01 -34.89 15.82
CA PRO A 189 19.46 -35.38 14.54
C PRO A 189 18.95 -36.81 14.43
N SER A 190 18.14 -37.08 13.42
CA SER A 190 17.59 -38.39 13.11
C SER A 190 18.71 -39.44 13.14
N GLY A 191 18.75 -40.25 14.21
CA GLY A 191 19.66 -41.40 14.31
C GLY A 191 20.53 -41.53 15.57
N ARG A 192 20.40 -40.71 16.63
CA ARG A 192 21.12 -40.98 17.90
C ARG A 192 20.21 -41.05 19.13
N HIS A 193 20.34 -42.16 19.85
CA HIS A 193 19.74 -42.45 21.14
C HIS A 193 20.16 -41.39 22.17
N CYS A 194 19.20 -40.70 22.80
CA CYS A 194 19.47 -39.76 23.89
C CYS A 194 19.40 -40.51 25.24
N PRO A 195 20.40 -40.38 26.14
CA PRO A 195 20.24 -40.85 27.51
C PRO A 195 19.32 -39.90 28.29
N GLY A 196 18.50 -40.49 29.16
CA GLY A 196 17.53 -39.80 30.03
C GLY A 196 18.15 -38.95 31.12
#